data_AF-A0A8T4ZDF1-F1
#
_entry.id   AF-A0A8T4ZDF1-F1
#
_cell.length_a   1.000
_cell.length_b   1.000
_cell.length_c   1.000
_cell.angle_alpha   90.00
_cell.angle_beta   90.00
_cell.angle_gamma   90.00
#
_symmetry.space_group_name_H-M   'P 1'
#
loop_
_entity.id
_entity.type
_entity.pdbx_description
1 polymer ?
#
loop_
_entity_poly.entity_id
_entity_poly.type
_entity_poly.pdbx_seq_one_letter_code
_entity_poly.pdbx_strand_id
1 'polypeptide(L)'
;MPVQLEGQSLLYFPNVLAMGRIHFEDRKLNLSEVQDFSLISQVQRESGGIRWEEAQKLEIDQRELMSHPEPEAKFEQVPEWINDKHRFDALKDELTDYLYRESSLRLLFSPVLKLYSRPHEGEREFQLRLNQLAREQRDLEVDRLTKRYEARLGTLRERLRRAESIIAEKKADAETRKREVLVSVGESVLGVFLGRRSTRAASTALSKYRQSTSAKMRYEMAEENAKTLRQEIEELEKELKEEASKISARWDETIKTLQEVRIRPKRSDIEVNLMALAWMPHWQITYRSGKDLRKMEIAKAY
;
A
#
# COMPACT_ATOMS: atom_id res chain seq x y z
N MET A 1 -0.67 -28.72 54.43
CA MET A 1 0.11 -28.48 55.65
C MET A 1 0.45 -27.00 55.70
N PRO A 2 0.38 -26.31 56.85
CA PRO A 2 0.67 -24.87 56.91
C PRO A 2 2.16 -24.63 56.64
N VAL A 3 2.45 -23.66 55.77
CA VAL A 3 3.80 -23.14 55.53
C VAL A 3 4.03 -22.01 56.53
N GLN A 4 5.12 -22.06 57.29
CA GLN A 4 5.48 -21.02 58.25
C GLN A 4 6.74 -20.29 57.77
N LEU A 5 6.63 -19.00 57.48
CA LEU A 5 7.76 -18.15 57.13
C LEU A 5 8.65 -17.95 58.36
N GLU A 6 9.95 -18.21 58.22
CA GLU A 6 10.96 -18.04 59.28
C GLU A 6 11.83 -16.79 59.07
N GLY A 7 11.97 -16.34 57.83
CA GLY A 7 12.73 -15.13 57.52
C GLY A 7 12.70 -14.79 56.04
N GLN A 8 12.90 -13.52 55.75
CA GLN A 8 13.09 -12.99 54.41
C GLN A 8 14.23 -11.97 54.44
N SER A 9 15.10 -12.02 53.43
CA SER A 9 16.14 -11.00 53.24
C SER A 9 16.34 -10.73 51.76
N LEU A 10 16.77 -9.51 51.43
CA LEU A 10 17.16 -9.18 50.07
C LEU A 10 18.58 -9.69 49.81
N LEU A 11 18.75 -10.38 48.68
CA LEU A 11 20.04 -10.89 48.20
C LEU A 11 20.29 -10.37 46.79
N TYR A 12 21.38 -9.64 46.62
CA TYR A 12 21.82 -9.10 45.33
C TYR A 12 22.72 -10.09 44.61
N PHE A 13 22.33 -10.47 43.39
CA PHE A 13 23.11 -11.31 42.51
C PHE A 13 23.94 -10.49 41.53
N PRO A 14 25.22 -10.84 41.29
CA PRO A 14 26.05 -10.16 40.32
C PRO A 14 25.65 -10.52 38.90
N ASN A 15 25.43 -9.49 38.10
CA ASN A 15 25.09 -9.56 36.69
C ASN A 15 25.96 -8.57 35.92
N VAL A 16 26.06 -8.72 34.61
CA VAL A 16 26.60 -7.66 33.74
C VAL A 16 25.45 -7.02 32.99
N LEU A 17 25.34 -5.71 33.16
CA LEU A 17 24.41 -4.85 32.46
C LEU A 17 25.16 -4.20 31.29
N ALA A 18 24.55 -4.25 30.12
CA ALA A 18 24.97 -3.50 28.95
C ALA A 18 23.82 -2.65 28.44
N MET A 19 24.08 -1.38 28.17
CA MET A 19 23.12 -0.45 27.61
C MET A 19 23.73 0.31 26.45
N GLY A 20 22.93 0.63 25.46
CA GLY A 20 23.41 1.29 24.27
C GLY A 20 22.37 1.42 23.19
N ARG A 21 22.84 1.63 21.95
CA ARG A 21 22.01 1.93 20.80
C ARG A 21 22.44 1.14 19.58
N ILE A 22 21.47 0.76 18.77
CA ILE A 22 21.67 0.10 17.48
C ILE A 22 21.10 1.02 16.41
N HIS A 23 21.95 1.43 15.49
CA HIS A 23 21.58 2.24 14.35
C HIS A 23 21.26 1.31 13.16
N PHE A 24 20.09 1.49 12.58
CA PHE A 24 19.68 0.82 11.35
C PHE A 24 19.68 1.86 10.23
N GLU A 25 20.71 1.80 9.38
CA GLU A 25 20.88 2.72 8.26
C GLU A 25 20.86 2.01 6.91
N ASP A 26 20.03 2.50 5.99
CA ASP A 26 20.09 2.11 4.59
C ASP A 26 19.87 3.33 3.68
N ARG A 27 20.94 3.75 2.98
CA ARG A 27 20.92 4.91 2.08
C ARG A 27 20.01 4.73 0.87
N LYS A 28 19.85 3.51 0.36
CA LYS A 28 18.97 3.23 -0.79
C LYS A 28 17.50 3.36 -0.38
N LEU A 29 17.19 3.01 0.86
CA LEU A 29 15.85 3.11 1.42
C LEU A 29 15.58 4.46 2.11
N ASN A 30 16.60 5.32 2.22
CA ASN A 30 16.56 6.54 3.03
C ASN A 30 16.10 6.27 4.47
N LEU A 31 16.59 5.17 5.04
CA LEU A 31 16.27 4.69 6.38
C LEU A 31 17.37 5.11 7.36
N SER A 32 16.96 5.71 8.48
CA SER A 32 17.80 5.97 9.64
C SER A 32 16.93 5.80 10.88
N GLU A 33 17.15 4.71 11.60
CA GLU A 33 16.42 4.39 12.82
C GLU A 33 17.38 4.03 13.93
N VAL A 34 17.00 4.36 15.16
CA VAL A 34 17.80 4.07 16.35
C VAL A 34 16.96 3.26 17.31
N GLN A 35 17.50 2.14 17.76
CA GLN A 35 16.89 1.29 18.76
C GLN A 35 17.79 1.22 19.99
N ASP A 36 17.27 1.69 21.12
CA ASP A 36 17.95 1.55 22.39
C ASP A 36 17.84 0.11 22.90
N PHE A 37 18.89 -0.37 23.57
CA PHE A 37 18.87 -1.67 24.24
C PHE A 37 19.38 -1.56 25.67
N SER A 38 18.82 -2.39 26.53
CA SER A 38 19.30 -2.67 27.88
C SER A 38 19.23 -4.17 28.09
N LEU A 39 20.39 -4.79 28.25
CA LEU A 39 20.55 -6.24 28.39
C LEU A 39 21.29 -6.54 29.68
N ILE A 40 20.74 -7.46 30.47
CA ILE A 40 21.36 -7.94 31.69
C ILE A 40 21.53 -9.45 31.63
N SER A 41 22.72 -9.94 31.97
CA SER A 41 22.98 -11.37 32.01
C SER A 41 23.72 -11.76 33.29
N GLN A 42 23.38 -12.93 33.82
CA GLN A 42 23.95 -13.42 35.06
C GLN A 42 25.40 -13.87 34.83
N VAL A 43 26.26 -13.50 35.78
CA VAL A 43 27.66 -13.92 35.75
C VAL A 43 27.76 -15.41 36.07
N GLN A 44 28.27 -16.21 35.14
CA GLN A 44 28.47 -17.64 35.38
C GLN A 44 29.77 -17.88 36.17
N ARG A 45 29.65 -18.53 37.33
CA ARG A 45 30.79 -18.79 38.24
C ARG A 45 31.82 -19.75 37.66
N GLU A 46 31.37 -20.78 36.95
CA GLU A 46 32.21 -21.91 36.53
C GLU A 46 32.81 -21.73 35.13
N SER A 47 32.08 -21.09 34.22
CA SER A 47 32.47 -20.94 32.81
C SER A 47 33.22 -19.63 32.52
N GLY A 48 33.24 -18.69 33.47
CA GLY A 48 33.99 -17.43 33.37
C GLY A 48 33.51 -16.47 32.27
N GLY A 49 32.29 -16.68 31.75
CA GLY A 49 31.76 -15.93 30.61
C GLY A 49 30.28 -15.57 30.76
N ILE A 50 29.79 -14.81 29.79
CA ILE A 50 28.39 -14.37 29.68
C ILE A 50 27.78 -15.00 28.44
N ARG A 51 26.55 -15.47 28.56
CA ARG A 51 25.74 -15.91 27.43
C ARG A 51 24.75 -14.81 27.08
N TRP A 52 25.06 -14.07 26.02
CA TRP A 52 24.21 -12.97 25.57
C TRP A 52 22.88 -13.47 24.99
N GLU A 53 22.84 -14.72 24.53
CA GLU A 53 21.62 -15.40 24.07
C GLU A 53 20.61 -15.61 25.21
N GLU A 54 21.09 -15.73 26.45
CA GLU A 54 20.28 -15.92 27.66
C GLU A 54 20.04 -14.58 28.39
N ALA A 55 20.53 -13.46 27.84
CA ALA A 55 20.41 -12.15 28.47
C ALA A 55 18.94 -11.68 28.49
N GLN A 56 18.54 -11.10 29.63
CA GLN A 56 17.23 -10.51 29.81
C GLN A 56 17.23 -9.06 29.30
N LYS A 57 16.21 -8.71 28.50
CA LYS A 57 15.93 -7.32 28.14
C LYS A 57 15.28 -6.58 29.30
N LEU A 58 15.74 -5.36 29.56
CA LEU A 58 15.16 -4.46 30.56
C LEU A 58 14.57 -3.22 29.86
N GLU A 59 13.46 -2.71 30.40
CA GLU A 59 12.84 -1.44 29.99
C GLU A 59 13.20 -0.34 30.99
N ILE A 60 14.49 -0.06 31.13
CA ILE A 60 15.02 0.97 32.04
C ILE A 60 16.05 1.83 31.33
N ASP A 61 16.11 3.11 31.67
CA ASP A 61 17.17 4.03 31.28
C ASP A 61 18.35 3.98 32.28
N GLN A 62 19.54 4.38 31.84
CA GLN A 62 20.72 4.48 32.70
C GLN A 62 20.48 5.35 33.94
N ARG A 63 19.60 6.37 33.83
CA ARG A 63 19.24 7.28 34.93
C ARG A 63 18.41 6.61 36.04
N GLU A 64 17.79 5.48 35.76
CA GLU A 64 16.98 4.73 36.72
C GLU A 64 17.83 3.75 37.55
N LEU A 65 19.13 3.62 37.23
CA LEU A 65 20.04 2.76 37.97
C LEU A 65 20.34 3.36 39.35
N MET A 66 20.10 2.54 40.38
CA MET A 66 20.41 2.89 41.76
C MET A 66 21.88 2.62 42.07
N SER A 67 22.53 3.57 42.75
CA SER A 67 23.94 3.46 43.18
C SER A 67 24.11 2.99 44.63
N HIS A 68 23.02 2.82 45.37
CA HIS A 68 23.02 2.37 46.76
C HIS A 68 22.09 1.16 46.92
N PRO A 69 22.49 0.13 47.69
CA PRO A 69 21.63 -1.00 47.98
C PRO A 69 20.54 -0.66 49.00
N GLU A 70 19.50 -1.49 49.02
CA GLU A 70 18.52 -1.47 50.12
C GLU A 70 19.17 -1.82 51.47
N PRO A 71 18.66 -1.27 52.59
CA PRO A 71 19.15 -1.59 53.93
C PRO A 71 19.10 -3.10 54.22
N GLU A 72 20.11 -3.59 54.95
CA GLU A 72 20.21 -5.01 55.38
C GLU A 72 20.31 -6.04 54.24
N ALA A 73 20.43 -5.59 52.99
CA ALA A 73 20.62 -6.46 51.85
C ALA A 73 21.99 -7.16 51.90
N LYS A 74 22.00 -8.41 51.43
CA LYS A 74 23.21 -9.22 51.27
C LYS A 74 23.65 -9.23 49.82
N PHE A 75 24.92 -9.52 49.61
CA PHE A 75 25.52 -9.61 48.28
C PHE A 75 26.10 -10.99 48.06
N GLU A 76 25.80 -11.56 46.90
CA GLU A 76 26.36 -12.81 46.46
C GLU A 76 27.80 -12.58 45.97
N GLN A 77 28.69 -13.57 46.14
CA GLN A 77 30.10 -13.42 45.75
C GLN A 77 30.25 -13.27 44.23
N VAL A 78 31.04 -12.27 43.81
CA VAL A 78 31.46 -12.04 42.43
C VAL A 78 32.65 -12.93 42.05
N PRO A 79 32.75 -13.41 40.81
CA PRO A 79 33.96 -14.04 40.32
C PRO A 79 35.15 -13.07 40.24
N GLU A 80 36.36 -13.59 40.43
CA GLU A 80 37.59 -12.77 40.46
C GLU A 80 37.85 -12.01 39.16
N TRP A 81 37.44 -12.58 38.02
CA TRP A 81 37.67 -11.99 36.69
C TRP A 81 36.90 -10.69 36.47
N ILE A 82 35.91 -10.36 37.31
CA ILE A 82 35.07 -9.16 37.11
C ILE A 82 35.83 -7.84 37.32
N ASN A 83 37.02 -7.88 37.92
CA ASN A 83 37.87 -6.70 38.07
C ASN A 83 38.87 -6.51 36.92
N ASP A 84 38.85 -7.38 35.91
CA ASP A 84 39.75 -7.31 34.77
C ASP A 84 39.15 -6.46 33.64
N LYS A 85 39.78 -5.30 33.36
CA LYS A 85 39.38 -4.42 32.27
C LYS A 85 39.39 -5.12 30.91
N HIS A 86 40.40 -5.96 30.63
CA HIS A 86 40.49 -6.66 29.35
C HIS A 86 39.33 -7.64 29.14
N ARG A 87 38.76 -8.17 30.24
CA ARG A 87 37.56 -9.01 30.17
C ARG A 87 36.32 -8.21 29.80
N PHE A 88 36.14 -7.01 30.33
CA PHE A 88 35.04 -6.13 29.95
C PHE A 88 35.14 -5.68 28.49
N ASP A 89 36.34 -5.39 27.99
CA ASP A 89 36.56 -5.09 26.58
C ASP A 89 36.18 -6.30 25.69
N ALA A 90 36.58 -7.52 26.06
CA ALA A 90 36.19 -8.73 25.34
C ALA A 90 34.66 -8.99 25.37
N LEU A 91 34.01 -8.79 26.52
CA LEU A 91 32.56 -8.91 26.65
C LEU A 91 31.81 -7.89 25.79
N LYS A 92 32.36 -6.68 25.63
CA LYS A 92 31.81 -5.65 24.74
C LYS A 92 31.91 -6.06 23.28
N ASP A 93 33.01 -6.67 22.87
CA ASP A 93 33.16 -7.21 21.52
C ASP A 93 32.21 -8.39 21.27
N GLU A 94 32.08 -9.31 22.23
CA GLU A 94 31.14 -10.44 22.17
C GLU A 94 29.68 -9.97 22.07
N LEU A 95 29.30 -8.95 22.85
CA LEU A 95 27.98 -8.34 22.80
C LEU A 95 27.73 -7.68 21.44
N THR A 96 28.71 -6.94 20.93
CA THR A 96 28.60 -6.28 19.62
C THR A 96 28.40 -7.32 18.52
N ASP A 97 29.11 -8.44 18.60
CA ASP A 97 28.96 -9.56 17.69
C ASP A 97 27.60 -10.27 17.80
N TYR A 98 27.10 -10.45 19.02
CA TYR A 98 25.77 -10.98 19.28
C TYR A 98 24.69 -10.06 18.67
N LEU A 99 24.73 -8.77 18.99
CA LEU A 99 23.76 -7.79 18.48
C LEU A 99 23.83 -7.65 16.97
N TYR A 100 25.02 -7.71 16.36
CA TYR A 100 25.19 -7.71 14.92
C TYR A 100 24.49 -8.90 14.23
N ARG A 101 24.51 -10.09 14.86
CA ARG A 101 23.90 -11.31 14.32
C ARG A 101 22.39 -11.35 14.52
N GLU A 102 21.92 -11.00 15.71
CA GLU A 102 20.53 -11.18 16.13
C GLU A 102 19.63 -9.97 15.87
N SER A 103 20.20 -8.76 15.79
CA SER A 103 19.40 -7.55 15.60
C SER A 103 19.03 -7.34 14.13
N SER A 104 17.75 -7.09 13.88
CA SER A 104 17.27 -6.69 12.56
C SER A 104 16.03 -5.83 12.67
N LEU A 105 15.96 -4.77 11.86
CA LEU A 105 14.74 -4.01 11.65
C LEU A 105 13.93 -4.69 10.55
N ARG A 106 12.71 -5.11 10.90
CA ARG A 106 11.77 -5.73 9.97
C ARG A 106 10.98 -4.64 9.25
N LEU A 107 11.03 -4.65 7.92
CA LEU A 107 10.20 -3.84 7.05
C LEU A 107 9.39 -4.75 6.13
N LEU A 108 8.23 -4.27 5.70
CA LEU A 108 7.42 -4.89 4.67
C LEU A 108 7.68 -4.18 3.34
N PHE A 109 7.67 -4.91 2.24
CA PHE A 109 7.90 -4.38 0.90
C PHE A 109 6.76 -4.81 -0.03
N SER A 110 6.21 -3.84 -0.77
CA SER A 110 5.30 -4.09 -1.88
C SER A 110 6.09 -4.04 -3.19
N PRO A 111 6.29 -5.17 -3.90
CA PRO A 111 7.01 -5.20 -5.17
C PRO A 111 6.34 -4.37 -6.26
N VAL A 112 5.02 -4.23 -6.18
CA VAL A 112 4.18 -3.56 -7.17
C VAL A 112 4.34 -2.06 -7.12
N LEU A 113 4.12 -1.50 -5.93
CA LEU A 113 4.24 -0.08 -5.68
C LEU A 113 5.69 0.34 -5.43
N LYS A 114 6.59 -0.64 -5.25
CA LYS A 114 8.01 -0.45 -4.89
C LYS A 114 8.16 0.40 -3.64
N LEU A 115 7.30 0.14 -2.66
CA LEU A 115 7.25 0.87 -1.41
C LEU A 115 7.59 -0.04 -0.25
N TYR A 116 8.31 0.53 0.71
CA TYR A 116 8.60 -0.08 1.99
C TYR A 116 7.61 0.43 3.04
N SER A 117 7.36 -0.38 4.06
CA SER A 117 6.73 0.08 5.29
C SER A 117 7.65 1.07 6.01
N ARG A 118 7.06 1.87 6.87
CA ARG A 118 7.83 2.65 7.83
C ARG A 118 8.32 1.73 8.95
N PRO A 119 9.38 2.14 9.65
CA PRO A 119 9.80 1.49 10.89
C PRO A 119 8.64 1.43 11.88
N HIS A 120 8.44 0.26 12.49
CA HIS A 120 7.35 0.00 13.43
C HIS A 120 5.91 0.16 12.88
N GLU A 121 5.73 0.36 11.57
CA GLU A 121 4.39 0.38 10.94
C GLU A 121 3.80 -1.03 10.95
N GLY A 122 2.60 -1.15 11.51
CA GLY A 122 1.89 -2.42 11.50
C GLY A 122 1.49 -2.83 10.09
N GLU A 123 1.42 -4.14 9.81
CA GLU A 123 1.06 -4.66 8.49
C GLU A 123 -0.28 -4.08 7.97
N ARG A 124 -1.27 -3.94 8.86
CA ARG A 124 -2.59 -3.39 8.51
C ARG A 124 -2.50 -1.91 8.10
N GLU A 125 -1.70 -1.11 8.80
CA GLU A 125 -1.51 0.31 8.47
C GLU A 125 -0.80 0.44 7.13
N PHE A 126 0.24 -0.37 6.90
CA PHE A 126 0.93 -0.40 5.63
C PHE A 126 0.01 -0.79 4.48
N GLN A 127 -0.81 -1.83 4.66
CA GLN A 127 -1.81 -2.25 3.67
C GLN A 127 -2.82 -1.15 3.34
N LEU A 128 -3.28 -0.38 4.35
CA LEU A 128 -4.19 0.75 4.11
C LEU A 128 -3.52 1.82 3.24
N ARG A 129 -2.26 2.16 3.52
CA ARG A 129 -1.47 3.11 2.72
C ARG A 129 -1.25 2.62 1.30
N LEU A 130 -0.93 1.34 1.10
CA LEU A 130 -0.80 0.74 -0.23
C LEU A 130 -2.11 0.76 -1.01
N ASN A 131 -3.23 0.43 -0.37
CA ASN A 131 -4.55 0.46 -1.00
C ASN A 131 -4.94 1.86 -1.47
N GLN A 132 -4.64 2.88 -0.67
CA GLN A 132 -4.89 4.27 -1.06
C GLN A 132 -4.07 4.67 -2.28
N LEU A 133 -2.75 4.41 -2.26
CA LEU A 133 -1.87 4.73 -3.38
C LEU A 133 -2.22 3.95 -4.66
N ALA A 134 -2.62 2.69 -4.52
CA ALA A 134 -3.04 1.90 -5.67
C ALA A 134 -4.36 2.40 -6.27
N ARG A 135 -5.30 2.89 -5.45
CA ARG A 135 -6.52 3.56 -5.96
C ARG A 135 -6.15 4.78 -6.79
N GLU A 136 -5.29 5.63 -6.26
CA GLU A 136 -4.83 6.84 -6.97
C GLU A 136 -4.14 6.48 -8.31
N GLN A 137 -3.27 5.47 -8.34
CA GLN A 137 -2.63 5.02 -9.58
C GLN A 137 -3.62 4.38 -10.56
N ARG A 138 -4.58 3.60 -10.06
CA ARG A 138 -5.65 3.01 -10.87
C ARG A 138 -6.49 4.11 -11.53
N ASP A 139 -6.91 5.10 -10.75
CA ASP A 139 -7.75 6.20 -11.24
C ASP A 139 -7.00 7.02 -12.29
N LEU A 140 -5.71 7.31 -12.07
CA LEU A 140 -4.86 7.97 -13.06
C LEU A 140 -4.73 7.17 -14.37
N GLU A 141 -4.64 5.85 -14.30
CA GLU A 141 -4.54 4.99 -15.48
C GLU A 141 -5.87 4.88 -16.23
N VAL A 142 -6.98 4.77 -15.49
CA VAL A 142 -8.35 4.80 -16.05
C VAL A 142 -8.62 6.15 -16.70
N ASP A 143 -8.24 7.27 -16.10
CA ASP A 143 -8.39 8.60 -16.69
C ASP A 143 -7.60 8.75 -17.99
N ARG A 144 -6.36 8.23 -18.02
CA ARG A 144 -5.55 8.21 -19.25
C ARG A 144 -6.20 7.35 -20.33
N LEU A 145 -6.77 6.20 -19.96
CA LEU A 145 -7.52 5.35 -20.87
C LEU A 145 -8.74 6.09 -21.41
N THR A 146 -9.57 6.63 -20.53
CA THR A 146 -10.79 7.39 -20.88
C THR A 146 -10.47 8.53 -21.82
N LYS A 147 -9.45 9.35 -21.55
CA LYS A 147 -9.04 10.44 -22.46
C LYS A 147 -8.68 9.96 -23.87
N ARG A 148 -8.04 8.79 -24.01
CA ARG A 148 -7.73 8.19 -25.32
C ARG A 148 -8.99 7.76 -26.08
N TYR A 149 -9.97 7.21 -25.37
CA TYR A 149 -11.25 6.79 -25.95
C TYR A 149 -12.16 7.97 -26.25
N GLU A 150 -12.22 9.00 -25.40
CA GLU A 150 -12.99 10.22 -25.61
C GLU A 150 -12.64 10.91 -26.94
N ALA A 151 -11.36 10.99 -27.29
CA ALA A 151 -10.93 11.55 -28.57
C ALA A 151 -11.49 10.78 -29.78
N ARG A 152 -11.51 9.44 -29.69
CA ARG A 152 -12.06 8.56 -30.73
C ARG A 152 -13.58 8.62 -30.79
N LEU A 153 -14.24 8.52 -29.64
CA LEU A 153 -15.70 8.65 -29.49
C LEU A 153 -16.19 10.01 -29.98
N GLY A 154 -15.48 11.10 -29.67
CA GLY A 154 -15.81 12.44 -30.15
C GLY A 154 -15.81 12.52 -31.68
N THR A 155 -14.84 11.87 -32.33
CA THR A 155 -14.77 11.80 -33.80
C THR A 155 -15.96 11.04 -34.39
N LEU A 156 -16.32 9.89 -33.80
CA LEU A 156 -17.47 9.09 -34.25
C LEU A 156 -18.81 9.80 -33.98
N ARG A 157 -18.98 10.43 -32.82
CA ARG A 157 -20.18 11.19 -32.45
C ARG A 157 -20.39 12.39 -33.37
N GLU A 158 -19.33 13.11 -33.73
CA GLU A 158 -19.43 14.21 -34.70
C GLU A 158 -19.81 13.72 -36.10
N ARG A 159 -19.30 12.55 -36.54
CA ARG A 159 -19.74 11.92 -37.80
C ARG A 159 -21.20 11.50 -37.74
N LEU A 160 -21.65 10.90 -36.63
CA LEU A 160 -23.03 10.50 -36.41
C LEU A 160 -23.97 11.71 -36.47
N ARG A 161 -23.63 12.79 -35.77
CA ARG A 161 -24.39 14.04 -35.77
C ARG A 161 -24.59 14.60 -37.19
N ARG A 162 -23.55 14.53 -38.04
CA ARG A 162 -23.66 14.94 -39.45
C ARG A 162 -24.58 14.04 -40.26
N ALA A 163 -24.48 12.71 -40.09
CA ALA A 163 -25.37 11.76 -40.75
C ALA A 163 -26.84 11.97 -40.33
N GLU A 164 -27.09 12.16 -39.03
CA GLU A 164 -28.44 12.45 -38.50
C GLU A 164 -29.00 13.79 -38.98
N SER A 165 -28.16 14.81 -39.15
CA SER A 165 -28.59 16.10 -39.71
C SER A 165 -29.08 15.95 -41.16
N ILE A 166 -28.41 15.13 -41.97
CA ILE A 166 -28.84 14.83 -43.35
C ILE A 166 -30.20 14.11 -43.36
N ILE A 167 -30.37 13.13 -42.46
CA ILE A 167 -31.64 12.40 -42.30
C ILE A 167 -32.77 13.37 -41.92
N ALA A 168 -32.53 14.27 -40.96
CA ALA A 168 -33.50 15.25 -40.50
C ALA A 168 -33.91 16.25 -41.60
N GLU A 169 -32.94 16.80 -42.33
CA GLU A 169 -33.18 17.70 -43.46
C GLU A 169 -34.07 17.03 -44.52
N LYS A 170 -33.78 15.78 -44.86
CA LYS A 170 -34.53 15.05 -45.89
C LYS A 170 -35.94 14.65 -45.43
N LYS A 171 -36.14 14.38 -44.13
CA LYS A 171 -37.48 14.21 -43.54
C LYS A 171 -38.29 15.50 -43.62
N ALA A 172 -37.69 16.64 -43.26
CA ALA A 172 -38.33 17.95 -43.34
C ALA A 172 -38.69 18.32 -44.80
N ASP A 173 -37.78 18.11 -45.75
CA ASP A 173 -38.04 18.33 -47.18
C ASP A 173 -39.21 17.49 -47.70
N ALA A 174 -39.43 16.28 -47.15
CA ALA A 174 -40.52 15.41 -47.53
C ALA A 174 -41.87 15.88 -46.93
N GLU A 175 -41.87 16.44 -45.72
CA GLU A 175 -43.07 17.01 -45.09
C GLU A 175 -43.48 18.36 -45.72
N THR A 176 -42.53 19.24 -46.00
CA THR A 176 -42.82 20.52 -46.68
C THR A 176 -43.34 20.28 -48.10
N ARG A 177 -42.80 19.28 -48.81
CA ARG A 177 -43.34 18.85 -50.12
C ARG A 177 -44.72 18.19 -50.03
N LYS A 178 -45.12 17.61 -48.89
CA LYS A 178 -46.49 17.14 -48.67
C LYS A 178 -47.47 18.30 -48.41
N ARG A 179 -47.01 19.41 -47.83
CA ARG A 179 -47.82 20.64 -47.65
C ARG A 179 -47.96 21.44 -48.95
N GLU A 180 -46.94 21.47 -49.81
CA GLU A 180 -47.01 22.14 -51.12
C GLU A 180 -47.88 21.41 -52.17
N VAL A 181 -48.24 20.14 -51.95
CA VAL A 181 -49.08 19.36 -52.88
C VAL A 181 -50.58 19.51 -52.58
N LEU A 182 -50.97 20.28 -51.54
CA LEU A 182 -52.37 20.39 -51.09
C LEU A 182 -53.09 21.68 -51.53
N VAL A 183 -52.57 22.41 -52.53
CA VAL A 183 -53.27 23.54 -53.17
C VAL A 183 -53.13 23.48 -54.69
N SER A 184 -53.88 22.59 -55.35
CA SER A 184 -54.47 22.84 -56.67
C SER A 184 -55.47 21.74 -57.04
N VAL A 185 -56.62 21.75 -56.38
CA VAL A 185 -57.85 21.16 -56.94
C VAL A 185 -58.72 22.36 -57.27
N GLY A 186 -58.87 22.68 -58.57
CA GLY A 186 -59.70 23.80 -59.01
C GLY A 186 -59.44 24.23 -60.45
N GLU A 187 -60.29 23.72 -61.34
CA GLU A 187 -60.68 24.15 -62.69
C GLU A 187 -60.07 25.44 -63.28
N SER A 188 -59.61 25.35 -64.54
CA SER A 188 -60.11 26.24 -65.60
C SER A 188 -59.71 25.76 -67.00
N VAL A 189 -60.72 25.72 -67.85
CA VAL A 189 -60.71 25.48 -69.30
C VAL A 189 -60.37 26.80 -70.04
N LEU A 190 -59.86 26.68 -71.28
CA LEU A 190 -59.78 27.65 -72.39
C LEU A 190 -58.41 28.29 -72.69
N GLY A 191 -58.09 28.31 -74.00
CA GLY A 191 -57.26 29.36 -74.59
C GLY A 191 -56.14 28.91 -75.54
N VAL A 192 -56.49 28.46 -76.74
CA VAL A 192 -55.60 28.49 -77.92
C VAL A 192 -55.41 29.96 -78.34
N PHE A 193 -54.17 30.43 -78.55
CA PHE A 193 -53.69 31.22 -79.71
C PHE A 193 -52.28 31.80 -79.46
N LEU A 194 -51.54 31.98 -80.57
CA LEU A 194 -50.20 32.56 -80.75
C LEU A 194 -49.01 31.61 -80.54
N GLY A 195 -48.59 31.04 -81.67
CA GLY A 195 -47.45 30.16 -81.78
C GLY A 195 -46.10 30.85 -81.66
N ARG A 196 -45.13 30.07 -81.16
CA ARG A 196 -43.75 30.02 -81.66
C ARG A 196 -43.15 28.71 -81.19
N ARG A 197 -42.50 27.99 -82.11
CA ARG A 197 -41.80 26.72 -81.86
C ARG A 197 -40.88 26.81 -80.64
N SER A 198 -41.03 25.86 -79.72
CA SER A 198 -39.94 25.35 -78.88
C SER A 198 -40.19 23.88 -78.56
N THR A 199 -39.42 23.01 -79.21
CA THR A 199 -39.34 21.57 -78.96
C THR A 199 -38.58 21.32 -77.65
N ARG A 200 -39.21 21.52 -76.49
CA ARG A 200 -38.69 21.08 -75.17
C ARG A 200 -39.84 20.90 -74.16
N ALA A 201 -40.77 19.99 -74.46
CA ALA A 201 -41.86 19.63 -73.54
C ALA A 201 -41.74 18.19 -72.97
N ALA A 202 -40.59 17.53 -73.09
CA ALA A 202 -40.41 16.15 -72.63
C ALA A 202 -39.32 15.94 -71.56
N SER A 203 -38.75 16.99 -70.94
CA SER A 203 -37.62 16.85 -70.00
C SER A 203 -37.93 17.17 -68.54
N THR A 204 -39.09 17.74 -68.21
CA THR A 204 -39.38 18.22 -66.84
C THR A 204 -39.83 17.09 -65.90
N ALA A 205 -40.40 16.00 -66.42
CA ALA A 205 -40.76 14.82 -65.63
C ALA A 205 -39.55 13.89 -65.36
N LEU A 206 -38.61 13.78 -66.31
CA LEU A 206 -37.41 12.93 -66.20
C LEU A 206 -36.29 13.54 -65.32
N SER A 207 -36.16 14.87 -65.28
CA SER A 207 -35.23 15.56 -64.37
C SER A 207 -35.66 15.45 -62.90
N LYS A 208 -36.96 15.55 -62.62
CA LYS A 208 -37.50 15.38 -61.25
C LYS A 208 -37.42 13.93 -60.76
N TYR A 209 -37.50 12.95 -61.67
CA TYR A 209 -37.33 11.53 -61.33
C TYR A 209 -35.88 11.19 -60.97
N ARG A 210 -34.89 11.59 -61.79
CA ARG A 210 -33.46 11.40 -61.44
C ARG A 210 -33.05 12.13 -60.15
N GLN A 211 -33.62 13.32 -59.91
CA GLN A 211 -33.37 14.09 -58.69
C GLN A 211 -34.02 13.45 -57.45
N SER A 212 -35.23 12.88 -57.57
CA SER A 212 -35.90 12.18 -56.45
C SER A 212 -35.26 10.82 -56.14
N THR A 213 -34.82 10.05 -57.15
CA THR A 213 -34.07 8.80 -56.93
C THR A 213 -32.73 9.09 -56.25
N SER A 214 -32.05 10.18 -56.63
CA SER A 214 -30.80 10.60 -55.98
C SER A 214 -30.99 11.05 -54.53
N ALA A 215 -32.12 11.69 -54.21
CA ALA A 215 -32.44 12.13 -52.86
C ALA A 215 -32.80 10.95 -51.94
N LYS A 216 -33.56 9.98 -52.45
CA LYS A 216 -33.90 8.74 -51.73
C LYS A 216 -32.64 7.91 -51.43
N MET A 217 -31.75 7.72 -52.42
CA MET A 217 -30.49 7.00 -52.17
C MET A 217 -29.59 7.71 -51.15
N ARG A 218 -29.52 9.05 -51.15
CA ARG A 218 -28.74 9.80 -50.14
C ARG A 218 -29.31 9.65 -48.73
N TYR A 219 -30.63 9.59 -48.59
CA TYR A 219 -31.29 9.31 -47.32
C TYR A 219 -30.95 7.90 -46.82
N GLU A 220 -31.11 6.88 -47.67
CA GLU A 220 -30.82 5.49 -47.33
C GLU A 220 -29.34 5.28 -46.96
N MET A 221 -28.40 5.90 -47.70
CA MET A 221 -26.97 5.88 -47.37
C MET A 221 -26.66 6.58 -46.03
N ALA A 222 -27.33 7.70 -45.73
CA ALA A 222 -27.14 8.41 -44.47
C ALA A 222 -27.68 7.61 -43.28
N GLU A 223 -28.82 6.92 -43.45
CA GLU A 223 -29.42 6.04 -42.44
C GLU A 223 -28.53 4.82 -42.15
N GLU A 224 -28.02 4.14 -43.19
CA GLU A 224 -27.10 3.02 -43.00
C GLU A 224 -25.79 3.47 -42.35
N ASN A 225 -25.21 4.61 -42.78
CA ASN A 225 -24.02 5.17 -42.15
C ASN A 225 -24.25 5.55 -40.68
N ALA A 226 -25.40 6.15 -40.35
CA ALA A 226 -25.76 6.46 -38.96
C ALA A 226 -25.89 5.19 -38.12
N LYS A 227 -26.44 4.11 -38.68
CA LYS A 227 -26.54 2.81 -38.02
C LYS A 227 -25.15 2.21 -37.75
N THR A 228 -24.26 2.19 -38.73
CA THR A 228 -22.86 1.72 -38.56
C THR A 228 -22.13 2.55 -37.50
N LEU A 229 -22.22 3.88 -37.55
CA LEU A 229 -21.58 4.77 -36.58
C LEU A 229 -22.08 4.55 -35.16
N ARG A 230 -23.38 4.28 -34.97
CA ARG A 230 -23.93 3.92 -33.64
C ARG A 230 -23.35 2.60 -33.13
N GLN A 231 -23.24 1.59 -33.98
CA GLN A 231 -22.62 0.30 -33.61
C GLN A 231 -21.14 0.47 -33.26
N GLU A 232 -20.39 1.27 -34.03
CA GLU A 232 -18.98 1.57 -33.73
C GLU A 232 -18.80 2.30 -32.40
N ILE A 233 -19.70 3.26 -32.09
CA ILE A 233 -19.71 3.95 -30.79
C ILE A 233 -19.98 2.97 -29.65
N GLU A 234 -21.00 2.12 -29.79
CA GLU A 234 -21.38 1.14 -28.76
C GLU A 234 -20.25 0.13 -28.49
N GLU A 235 -19.63 -0.41 -29.54
CA GLU A 235 -18.51 -1.33 -29.41
C GLU A 235 -17.32 -0.66 -28.73
N LEU A 236 -17.01 0.58 -29.09
CA LEU A 236 -15.89 1.32 -28.52
C LEU A 236 -16.14 1.70 -27.04
N GLU A 237 -17.39 1.99 -26.66
CA GLU A 237 -17.79 2.21 -25.26
C GLU A 237 -17.70 0.92 -24.44
N LYS A 238 -18.06 -0.23 -25.03
CA LYS A 238 -17.91 -1.54 -24.42
C LYS A 238 -16.45 -1.89 -24.20
N GLU A 239 -15.60 -1.69 -25.21
CA GLU A 239 -14.16 -1.91 -25.13
C GLU A 239 -13.52 -1.05 -24.02
N LEU A 240 -13.87 0.23 -23.93
CA LEU A 240 -13.44 1.12 -22.84
C LEU A 240 -13.80 0.53 -21.46
N LYS A 241 -15.05 0.07 -21.29
CA LYS A 241 -15.52 -0.51 -20.02
C LYS A 241 -14.75 -1.78 -19.66
N GLU A 242 -14.50 -2.64 -20.64
CA GLU A 242 -13.74 -3.88 -20.44
C GLU A 242 -12.29 -3.60 -20.08
N GLU A 243 -11.63 -2.67 -20.78
CA GLU A 243 -10.24 -2.29 -20.48
C GLU A 243 -10.11 -1.63 -19.10
N ALA A 244 -11.02 -0.72 -18.74
CA ALA A 244 -11.05 -0.11 -17.41
C ALA A 244 -11.26 -1.16 -16.29
N SER A 245 -12.10 -2.16 -16.54
CA SER A 245 -12.31 -3.27 -15.59
C SER A 245 -11.05 -4.13 -15.44
N LYS A 246 -10.32 -4.41 -16.53
CA LYS A 246 -9.04 -5.13 -16.50
C LYS A 246 -7.98 -4.38 -15.70
N ILE A 247 -7.88 -3.05 -15.89
CA ILE A 247 -6.99 -2.19 -15.08
C ILE A 247 -7.33 -2.33 -13.60
N SER A 248 -8.62 -2.24 -13.26
CA SER A 248 -9.08 -2.31 -11.87
C SER A 248 -8.77 -3.66 -11.22
N ALA A 249 -9.10 -4.76 -11.89
CA ALA A 249 -8.82 -6.12 -11.42
C ALA A 249 -7.33 -6.37 -11.21
N ARG A 250 -6.47 -5.91 -12.14
CA ARG A 250 -5.02 -6.03 -12.02
C ARG A 250 -4.50 -5.35 -10.75
N TRP A 251 -4.94 -4.12 -10.47
CA TRP A 251 -4.51 -3.40 -9.27
C TRP A 251 -4.97 -4.11 -7.98
N ASP A 252 -6.20 -4.64 -7.93
CA ASP A 252 -6.73 -5.32 -6.74
C ASP A 252 -6.04 -6.65 -6.43
N GLU A 253 -5.60 -7.38 -7.45
CA GLU A 253 -4.86 -8.63 -7.26
C GLU A 253 -3.44 -8.38 -6.75
N THR A 254 -2.76 -7.37 -7.30
CA THR A 254 -1.32 -7.23 -7.09
C THR A 254 -0.98 -6.65 -5.69
N ILE A 255 -1.87 -5.91 -5.03
CA ILE A 255 -1.62 -5.29 -3.72
C ILE A 255 -1.50 -6.32 -2.58
N LYS A 256 -1.97 -7.56 -2.78
CA LYS A 256 -2.00 -8.58 -1.72
C LYS A 256 -0.63 -9.19 -1.39
N THR A 257 0.37 -9.00 -2.25
CA THR A 257 1.69 -9.61 -2.07
C THR A 257 2.62 -8.66 -1.32
N LEU A 258 2.93 -9.01 -0.08
CA LEU A 258 3.94 -8.35 0.74
C LEU A 258 5.14 -9.28 0.94
N GLN A 259 6.34 -8.69 0.93
CA GLN A 259 7.59 -9.37 1.23
C GLN A 259 8.21 -8.80 2.50
N GLU A 260 8.80 -9.66 3.32
CA GLU A 260 9.57 -9.22 4.48
C GLU A 260 11.00 -8.90 4.07
N VAL A 261 11.48 -7.73 4.47
CA VAL A 261 12.86 -7.29 4.28
C VAL A 261 13.46 -7.00 5.65
N ARG A 262 14.62 -7.58 5.92
CA ARG A 262 15.35 -7.39 7.17
C ARG A 262 16.57 -6.51 6.94
N ILE A 263 16.61 -5.38 7.63
CA ILE A 263 17.78 -4.50 7.66
C ILE A 263 18.60 -4.86 8.88
N ARG A 264 19.85 -5.29 8.65
CA ARG A 264 20.79 -5.63 9.72
C ARG A 264 21.74 -4.47 9.97
N PRO A 265 22.13 -4.21 11.22
CA PRO A 265 23.13 -3.21 11.51
C PRO A 265 24.50 -3.71 11.06
N LYS A 266 25.46 -2.81 10.87
CA LYS A 266 26.89 -3.17 10.86
C LYS A 266 27.43 -3.15 12.29
N ARG A 267 28.61 -3.73 12.49
CA ARG A 267 29.31 -3.61 13.78
C ARG A 267 29.57 -2.15 14.18
N SER A 268 29.85 -1.28 13.21
CA SER A 268 30.03 0.17 13.44
C SER A 268 28.77 0.88 13.92
N ASP A 269 27.61 0.27 13.71
CA ASP A 269 26.31 0.88 13.96
C ASP A 269 25.80 0.52 15.37
N ILE A 270 26.58 -0.24 16.14
CA ILE A 270 26.26 -0.68 17.50
C ILE A 270 27.11 0.12 18.48
N GLU A 271 26.46 0.99 19.25
CA GLU A 271 27.08 1.76 20.31
C GLU A 271 26.79 1.10 21.65
N VAL A 272 27.83 0.68 22.36
CA VAL A 272 27.71 0.24 23.76
C VAL A 272 28.14 1.40 24.65
N ASN A 273 27.16 2.10 25.22
CA ASN A 273 27.31 3.30 26.04
C ASN A 273 27.70 2.95 27.49
N LEU A 274 27.17 1.86 28.00
CA LEU A 274 27.46 1.35 29.34
C LEU A 274 27.69 -0.16 29.27
N MET A 275 28.74 -0.63 29.93
CA MET A 275 28.91 -2.02 30.31
C MET A 275 29.47 -2.06 31.73
N ALA A 276 28.71 -2.63 32.66
CA ALA A 276 29.05 -2.58 34.08
C ALA A 276 28.56 -3.81 34.84
N LEU A 277 29.19 -4.08 35.98
CA LEU A 277 28.63 -4.96 36.99
C LEU A 277 27.36 -4.32 37.57
N ALA A 278 26.26 -5.06 37.53
CA ALA A 278 24.98 -4.70 38.09
C ALA A 278 24.52 -5.72 39.14
N TRP A 279 23.83 -5.22 40.15
CA TRP A 279 23.34 -6.03 41.27
C TRP A 279 21.83 -6.19 41.14
N MET A 280 21.35 -7.41 40.87
CA MET A 280 19.92 -7.68 40.73
C MET A 280 19.32 -8.20 42.05
N PRO A 281 18.28 -7.54 42.58
CA PRO A 281 17.68 -7.92 43.85
C PRO A 281 16.83 -9.19 43.72
N HIS A 282 17.01 -10.10 44.67
CA HIS A 282 16.21 -11.30 44.84
C HIS A 282 15.75 -11.44 46.29
N TRP A 283 14.54 -11.93 46.50
CA TRP A 283 14.05 -12.33 47.81
C TRP A 283 14.59 -13.71 48.14
N GLN A 284 15.36 -13.80 49.22
CA GLN A 284 15.72 -15.06 49.85
C GLN A 284 14.73 -15.33 50.98
N ILE A 285 13.84 -16.30 50.78
CA ILE A 285 12.77 -16.65 51.71
C ILE A 285 13.12 -17.97 52.35
N THR A 286 13.13 -18.00 53.68
CA THR A 286 13.29 -19.23 54.46
C THR A 286 11.96 -19.57 55.12
N TYR A 287 11.48 -20.80 54.90
CA TYR A 287 10.21 -21.26 55.45
C TYR A 287 10.26 -22.71 55.89
N ARG A 288 9.38 -23.08 56.82
CA ARG A 288 9.19 -24.45 57.27
C ARG A 288 7.97 -25.06 56.58
N SER A 289 8.15 -26.26 56.01
CA SER A 289 7.08 -27.01 55.36
C SER A 289 6.98 -28.41 55.96
N GLY A 290 5.85 -28.73 56.59
CA GLY A 290 5.65 -30.02 57.27
C GLY A 290 6.39 -30.10 58.61
N LYS A 291 6.60 -31.32 59.13
CA LYS A 291 7.04 -31.48 60.52
C LYS A 291 8.46 -30.99 60.82
N ASP A 292 9.41 -30.97 59.88
CA ASP A 292 10.79 -30.50 60.16
C ASP A 292 11.63 -30.08 58.93
N LEU A 293 11.04 -29.83 57.76
CA LEU A 293 11.82 -29.43 56.58
C LEU A 293 11.90 -27.90 56.46
N ARG A 294 13.05 -27.35 56.83
CA ARG A 294 13.43 -25.97 56.53
C ARG A 294 13.84 -25.87 55.06
N LYS A 295 13.16 -25.03 54.30
CA LYS A 295 13.42 -24.76 52.89
C LYS A 295 13.87 -23.32 52.71
N MET A 296 14.70 -23.10 51.70
CA MET A 296 15.13 -21.79 51.26
C MET A 296 14.78 -21.67 49.78
N GLU A 297 14.18 -20.54 49.41
CA GLU A 297 13.76 -20.26 48.05
C GLU A 297 14.23 -18.86 47.67
N ILE A 298 14.65 -18.71 46.41
CA ILE A 298 15.13 -17.45 45.85
C ILE A 298 14.19 -17.06 44.73
N ALA A 299 13.57 -15.90 44.86
CA ALA A 299 12.66 -15.34 43.88
C ALA A 299 13.14 -13.95 43.43
N LYS A 300 12.89 -13.57 42.18
CA LYS A 300 13.16 -12.21 41.70
C LYS A 300 12.33 -11.20 42.51
N ALA A 301 12.91 -10.04 42.82
CA ALA A 301 12.25 -9.01 43.61
C ALA A 301 11.60 -7.88 42.77
N TYR A 302 11.40 -8.12 41.46
CA TYR A 302 10.89 -7.17 40.47
C TYR A 302 9.98 -7.87 39.46
#